data_AF-A0A2S6QTP6-F1
#
_entry.id   AF-A0A2S6QTP6-F1
#
_cell.length_a   1.000
_cell.length_b   1.000
_cell.length_c   1.000
_cell.angle_alpha   90.00
_cell.angle_beta   90.00
_cell.angle_gamma   90.00
#
_symmetry.space_group_name_H-M   'P 1'
#
loop_
_entity.id
_entity.type
_entity.pdbx_description
1 polymer ?
#
loop_
_entity_poly.entity_id
_entity_poly.type
_entity_poly.pdbx_seq_one_letter_code
_entity_poly.pdbx_strand_id
1 'polypeptide(L)'
;DFHGSMEAYMAAKQRLFTECLPEGAGAIVNIQKPELWPIAAVSKQRNLKLVTVGSANAELVVQVQEMMPEGMKVLIKYESYRIETVLPLVGSFQAENIATAIGLCLQSGLSWGQVEQGLKSIQSVPGRMEVITAKGQPVVVVDYAHTPDALKTAIEAVRPQVQGRLWTVFGCGGDRDKTKRPEMGKIANDLSDFVVVTDDNPRTENAGSIRKDILKMCPNALECGDRAKAIELAVSKASKDDTILLAGKGHESGQYVMGEVIKFDDRDQARKILGK
;
A
#
# COMPACT_ATOMS: atom_id res chain seq x y z
N ASP A 1 -7.21 -20.36 3.60
CA ASP A 1 -8.34 -20.85 2.77
C ASP A 1 -7.83 -21.66 1.58
N PHE A 2 -7.05 -21.08 0.66
CA PHE A 2 -6.55 -21.80 -0.52
C PHE A 2 -5.41 -22.79 -0.24
N HIS A 3 -4.41 -22.39 0.57
CA HIS A 3 -3.20 -23.21 0.81
C HIS A 3 -3.26 -24.12 2.05
N GLY A 4 -4.30 -24.01 2.87
CA GLY A 4 -4.46 -24.80 4.11
C GLY A 4 -3.57 -24.38 5.28
N SER A 5 -2.29 -24.06 5.07
CA SER A 5 -1.37 -23.56 6.11
C SER A 5 -0.37 -22.53 5.59
N MET A 6 0.33 -21.85 6.50
CA MET A 6 1.38 -20.90 6.14
C MET A 6 2.61 -21.60 5.55
N GLU A 7 2.93 -22.80 6.03
CA GLU A 7 4.01 -23.64 5.51
C GLU A 7 3.72 -24.05 4.07
N ALA A 8 2.50 -24.51 3.77
CA ALA A 8 2.07 -24.87 2.43
C ALA A 8 2.05 -23.66 1.48
N TYR A 9 1.63 -22.49 1.97
CA TYR A 9 1.70 -21.24 1.23
C TYR A 9 3.14 -20.86 0.88
N MET A 10 4.06 -20.94 1.84
CA MET A 10 5.47 -20.64 1.64
C MET A 10 6.10 -21.63 0.65
N ALA A 11 5.89 -22.93 0.86
CA ALA A 11 6.39 -23.97 -0.03
C ALA A 11 5.91 -23.75 -1.48
N ALA A 12 4.64 -23.39 -1.68
CA ALA A 12 4.11 -23.08 -3.00
C ALA A 12 4.82 -21.89 -3.67
N LYS A 13 5.17 -20.84 -2.92
CA LYS A 13 5.91 -19.69 -3.48
C LYS A 13 7.37 -19.99 -3.77
N GLN A 14 8.02 -20.81 -2.94
CA GLN A 14 9.41 -21.20 -3.12
C GLN A 14 9.64 -21.93 -4.45
N ARG A 15 8.60 -22.57 -5.01
CA ARG A 15 8.61 -23.23 -6.33
C ARG A 15 9.09 -22.32 -7.46
N LEU A 16 8.85 -21.01 -7.37
CA LEU A 16 9.39 -20.05 -8.35
C LEU A 16 10.92 -20.19 -8.48
N PHE A 17 11.63 -20.33 -7.36
CA PHE A 17 13.08 -20.37 -7.30
C PHE A 17 13.66 -21.79 -7.36
N THR A 18 12.95 -22.79 -6.82
CA THR A 18 13.40 -24.19 -6.85
C THR A 18 13.17 -24.85 -8.20
N GLU A 19 12.05 -24.53 -8.87
CA GLU A 19 11.53 -25.28 -10.03
C GLU A 19 11.37 -24.41 -11.29
N CYS A 20 10.80 -23.20 -11.17
CA CYS A 20 10.31 -22.45 -12.34
C CYS A 20 11.37 -21.58 -13.03
N LEU A 21 12.26 -20.94 -12.27
CA LEU A 21 13.29 -20.07 -12.84
C LEU A 21 14.32 -20.91 -13.63
N PRO A 22 14.66 -20.51 -14.87
CA PRO A 22 15.68 -21.20 -15.64
C PRO A 22 17.07 -20.96 -15.01
N GLU A 23 18.01 -21.86 -15.31
CA GLU A 23 19.39 -21.71 -14.86
C GLU A 23 19.99 -20.36 -15.33
N GLY A 24 20.72 -19.70 -14.43
CA GLY A 24 21.30 -18.39 -14.70
C GLY A 24 20.31 -17.22 -14.74
N ALA A 25 19.02 -17.44 -14.45
CA ALA A 25 18.04 -16.35 -14.31
C ALA A 25 18.34 -15.47 -13.09
N GLY A 26 17.91 -14.22 -13.15
CA GLY A 26 17.94 -13.31 -12.00
C GLY A 26 17.02 -13.76 -10.87
N ALA A 27 17.53 -13.76 -9.65
CA ALA A 27 16.75 -14.03 -8.44
C ALA A 27 16.95 -12.88 -7.45
N ILE A 28 15.90 -12.10 -7.20
CA ILE A 28 15.97 -10.97 -6.27
C ILE A 28 15.29 -11.37 -4.96
N VAL A 29 16.04 -11.40 -3.87
CA VAL A 29 15.55 -11.89 -2.58
C VAL A 29 15.73 -10.84 -1.50
N ASN A 30 14.64 -10.50 -0.83
CA ASN A 30 14.66 -9.58 0.29
C ASN A 30 15.10 -10.30 1.58
N ILE A 31 16.32 -10.03 2.02
CA ILE A 31 16.94 -10.71 3.17
C ILE A 31 16.62 -10.05 4.51
N GLN A 32 15.89 -8.94 4.51
CA GLN A 32 15.35 -8.35 5.74
C GLN A 32 14.28 -9.24 6.38
N LYS A 33 13.72 -10.18 5.60
CA LYS A 33 12.70 -11.15 5.99
C LYS A 33 13.34 -12.53 6.22
N PRO A 34 13.56 -12.96 7.47
CA PRO A 34 14.23 -14.22 7.77
C PRO A 34 13.58 -15.44 7.12
N GLU A 35 12.26 -15.40 6.94
CA GLU A 35 11.49 -16.43 6.25
C GLU A 35 11.88 -16.63 4.77
N LEU A 36 12.56 -15.64 4.16
CA LEU A 36 13.04 -15.71 2.78
C LEU A 36 14.50 -16.17 2.66
N TRP A 37 15.23 -16.32 3.76
CA TRP A 37 16.63 -16.80 3.73
C TRP A 37 16.79 -18.17 3.05
N PRO A 38 15.89 -19.16 3.23
CA PRO A 38 15.96 -20.42 2.49
C PRO A 38 15.90 -20.22 0.97
N ILE A 39 15.18 -19.21 0.48
CA ILE A 39 15.09 -18.90 -0.96
C ILE A 39 16.43 -18.39 -1.49
N ALA A 40 17.13 -17.54 -0.73
CA ALA A 40 18.48 -17.10 -1.09
C ALA A 40 19.46 -18.28 -1.16
N ALA A 41 19.40 -19.21 -0.21
CA ALA A 41 20.24 -20.41 -0.21
C ALA A 41 19.99 -21.30 -1.43
N VAL A 42 18.73 -21.60 -1.73
CA VAL A 42 18.33 -22.38 -2.92
C VAL A 42 18.77 -21.68 -4.22
N SER A 43 18.60 -20.36 -4.30
CA SER A 43 18.97 -19.60 -5.50
C SER A 43 20.46 -19.74 -5.82
N LYS A 44 21.33 -19.73 -4.78
CA LYS A 44 22.76 -20.01 -4.94
C LYS A 44 23.02 -21.45 -5.39
N GLN A 45 22.36 -22.44 -4.78
CA GLN A 45 22.52 -23.86 -5.13
C GLN A 45 22.10 -24.15 -6.58
N ARG A 46 21.09 -23.43 -7.09
CA ARG A 46 20.57 -23.54 -8.45
C ARG A 46 21.38 -22.75 -9.49
N ASN A 47 22.50 -22.11 -9.11
CA ASN A 47 23.27 -21.18 -9.95
C ASN A 47 22.39 -20.07 -10.58
N LEU A 48 21.41 -19.56 -9.82
CA LEU A 48 20.69 -18.34 -10.21
C LEU A 48 21.57 -17.13 -9.94
N LYS A 49 21.38 -16.06 -10.72
CA LYS A 49 22.02 -14.75 -10.47
C LYS A 49 21.30 -14.06 -9.31
N LEU A 50 21.65 -14.48 -8.10
CA LEU A 50 21.09 -13.94 -6.87
C LEU A 50 21.58 -12.51 -6.67
N VAL A 51 20.64 -11.59 -6.39
CA VAL A 51 20.91 -10.29 -5.79
C VAL A 51 20.07 -10.16 -4.53
N THR A 52 20.73 -9.89 -3.42
CA THR A 52 20.05 -9.64 -2.15
C THR A 52 19.61 -8.17 -2.02
N VAL A 53 18.42 -7.95 -1.46
CA VAL A 53 17.86 -6.61 -1.16
C VAL A 53 17.38 -6.49 0.28
N GLY A 54 17.13 -5.27 0.75
CA GLY A 54 16.52 -5.00 2.06
C GLY A 54 17.46 -4.28 3.02
N SER A 55 17.87 -4.96 4.08
CA SER A 55 18.71 -4.42 5.16
C SER A 55 20.09 -3.95 4.69
N ALA A 56 20.80 -3.20 5.52
CA ALA A 56 22.08 -2.56 5.18
C ALA A 56 23.22 -3.52 4.76
N ASN A 57 23.08 -4.83 5.05
CA ASN A 57 24.00 -5.89 4.67
C ASN A 57 23.64 -6.57 3.33
N ALA A 58 22.57 -6.15 2.66
CA ALA A 58 22.22 -6.63 1.33
C ALA A 58 23.13 -6.00 0.26
N GLU A 59 23.21 -6.64 -0.90
CA GLU A 59 23.98 -6.13 -2.04
C GLU A 59 23.38 -4.84 -2.60
N LEU A 60 22.05 -4.82 -2.79
CA LEU A 60 21.31 -3.66 -3.24
C LEU A 60 20.42 -3.12 -2.12
N VAL A 61 20.70 -1.89 -1.71
CA VAL A 61 20.03 -1.22 -0.59
C VAL A 61 19.40 0.08 -1.08
N VAL A 62 18.13 0.27 -0.76
CA VAL A 62 17.43 1.55 -0.88
C VAL A 62 17.22 2.07 0.53
N GLN A 63 18.04 3.01 0.96
CA GLN A 63 17.99 3.57 2.29
C GLN A 63 17.12 4.82 2.30
N VAL A 64 16.04 4.83 3.07
CA VAL A 64 15.25 6.04 3.31
C VAL A 64 16.07 7.01 4.17
N GLN A 65 16.34 8.19 3.63
CA GLN A 65 17.03 9.28 4.33
C GLN A 65 16.03 10.21 5.02
N GLU A 66 14.89 10.48 4.37
CA GLU A 66 13.85 11.38 4.87
C GLU A 66 12.48 10.95 4.33
N MET A 67 11.48 10.94 5.21
CA MET A 67 10.07 10.70 4.88
C MET A 67 9.37 12.05 4.75
N MET A 68 8.70 12.29 3.63
CA MET A 68 7.99 13.54 3.33
C MET A 68 6.51 13.25 3.03
N PRO A 69 5.60 14.23 3.17
CA PRO A 69 4.17 14.00 2.92
C PRO A 69 3.85 13.43 1.53
N GLU A 70 4.59 13.87 0.50
CA GLU A 70 4.34 13.50 -0.90
C GLU A 70 5.32 12.42 -1.43
N GLY A 71 6.20 11.89 -0.57
CA GLY A 71 7.22 10.94 -1.02
C GLY A 71 8.34 10.68 -0.03
N MET A 72 9.45 10.14 -0.51
CA MET A 72 10.62 9.84 0.33
C MET A 72 11.92 10.21 -0.39
N LYS A 73 12.86 10.79 0.36
CA LYS A 73 14.25 10.95 -0.09
C LYS A 73 14.99 9.67 0.22
N VAL A 74 15.63 9.08 -0.79
CA VAL A 74 16.33 7.81 -0.65
C VAL A 74 17.77 7.89 -1.18
N LEU A 75 18.62 7.06 -0.60
CA LEU A 75 19.96 6.75 -1.09
C LEU A 75 19.99 5.30 -1.57
N ILE A 76 20.17 5.11 -2.87
CA ILE A 76 20.27 3.81 -3.54
C ILE A 76 21.73 3.42 -3.63
N LYS A 77 22.03 2.18 -3.24
CA LYS A 77 23.37 1.61 -3.12
C LYS A 77 23.39 0.24 -3.78
N TYR A 78 24.23 0.04 -4.79
CA TYR A 78 24.54 -1.30 -5.33
C TYR A 78 25.92 -1.27 -5.99
N GLU A 79 26.81 -2.16 -5.54
CA GLU A 79 28.24 -2.14 -5.88
C GLU A 79 28.87 -0.75 -5.65
N SER A 80 29.49 -0.17 -6.68
CA SER A 80 30.09 1.17 -6.69
C SER A 80 29.07 2.29 -6.88
N TYR A 81 27.82 1.98 -7.24
CA TYR A 81 26.79 2.98 -7.53
C TYR A 81 26.17 3.52 -6.24
N ARG A 82 25.98 4.84 -6.24
CA ARG A 82 25.41 5.65 -5.15
C ARG A 82 24.54 6.74 -5.79
N ILE A 83 23.22 6.68 -5.59
CA ILE A 83 22.28 7.66 -6.15
C ILE A 83 21.40 8.19 -5.03
N GLU A 84 21.39 9.51 -4.84
CA GLU A 84 20.36 10.17 -4.04
C GLU A 84 19.24 10.66 -4.95
N THR A 85 17.99 10.34 -4.60
CA THR A 85 16.82 10.79 -5.35
C THR A 85 15.60 10.92 -4.45
N VAL A 86 14.59 11.65 -4.93
CA VAL A 86 13.27 11.73 -4.31
C VAL A 86 12.30 10.86 -5.10
N LEU A 87 11.58 10.00 -4.41
CA LEU A 87 10.57 9.12 -5.00
C LEU A 87 9.18 9.55 -4.52
N PRO A 88 8.21 9.79 -5.42
CA PRO A 88 6.82 10.16 -5.09
C PRO A 88 6.02 8.94 -4.62
N LEU A 89 6.53 8.24 -3.60
CA LEU A 89 6.00 7.01 -3.07
C LEU A 89 5.82 7.12 -1.56
N VAL A 90 4.66 6.70 -1.07
CA VAL A 90 4.30 6.69 0.35
C VAL A 90 4.38 5.27 0.90
N GLY A 91 4.89 5.16 2.13
CA GLY A 91 5.16 3.91 2.83
C GLY A 91 6.63 3.51 2.82
N SER A 92 7.18 3.22 3.99
CA SER A 92 8.59 2.78 4.14
C SER A 92 8.90 1.49 3.37
N PHE A 93 7.92 0.59 3.24
CA PHE A 93 8.03 -0.65 2.47
C PHE A 93 8.30 -0.40 0.97
N GLN A 94 8.04 0.81 0.46
CA GLN A 94 8.34 1.15 -0.93
C GLN A 94 9.84 1.09 -1.21
N ALA A 95 10.70 1.34 -0.21
CA ALA A 95 12.14 1.19 -0.38
C ALA A 95 12.51 -0.26 -0.75
N GLU A 96 11.91 -1.25 -0.09
CA GLU A 96 12.09 -2.66 -0.41
C GLU A 96 11.55 -3.00 -1.81
N ASN A 97 10.37 -2.49 -2.17
CA ASN A 97 9.79 -2.70 -3.51
C ASN A 97 10.68 -2.12 -4.60
N ILE A 98 11.22 -0.92 -4.39
CA ILE A 98 12.13 -0.25 -5.32
C ILE A 98 13.44 -1.00 -5.43
N ALA A 99 13.97 -1.50 -4.30
CA ALA A 99 15.17 -2.32 -4.31
C ALA A 99 14.95 -3.58 -5.16
N THR A 100 13.83 -4.27 -4.96
CA THR A 100 13.46 -5.44 -5.77
C THR A 100 13.30 -5.10 -7.25
N ALA A 101 12.61 -4.01 -7.58
CA ALA A 101 12.38 -3.58 -8.96
C ALA A 101 13.69 -3.22 -9.69
N ILE A 102 14.60 -2.51 -9.02
CA ILE A 102 15.93 -2.19 -9.58
C ILE A 102 16.70 -3.48 -9.84
N GLY A 103 16.74 -4.40 -8.86
CA GLY A 103 17.39 -5.70 -9.02
C GLY A 103 16.86 -6.47 -10.23
N LEU A 104 15.54 -6.51 -10.41
CA LEU A 104 14.90 -7.17 -11.56
C LEU A 104 15.28 -6.50 -12.88
N CYS A 105 15.30 -5.16 -12.94
CA CYS A 105 15.70 -4.43 -14.15
C CYS A 105 17.15 -4.73 -14.54
N LEU A 106 18.07 -4.66 -13.58
CA LEU A 106 19.50 -4.93 -13.82
C LEU A 106 19.74 -6.38 -14.25
N GLN A 107 19.10 -7.34 -13.59
CA GLN A 107 19.21 -8.76 -13.97
C GLN A 107 18.53 -9.09 -15.30
N SER A 108 17.63 -8.23 -15.78
CA SER A 108 17.03 -8.30 -17.11
C SER A 108 17.88 -7.61 -18.20
N GLY A 109 19.07 -7.11 -17.86
CA GLY A 109 20.02 -6.54 -18.81
C GLY A 109 19.90 -5.03 -19.02
N LEU A 110 19.10 -4.32 -18.22
CA LEU A 110 19.06 -2.86 -18.27
C LEU A 110 20.35 -2.28 -17.66
N SER A 111 20.89 -1.24 -18.28
CA SER A 111 21.98 -0.45 -17.71
C SER A 111 21.50 0.42 -16.56
N TRP A 112 22.42 0.82 -15.69
CA TRP A 112 22.13 1.78 -14.63
C TRP A 112 21.56 3.11 -15.13
N GLY A 113 22.06 3.62 -16.26
CA GLY A 113 21.51 4.84 -16.86
C GLY A 113 20.03 4.69 -17.25
N GLN A 114 19.60 3.51 -17.70
CA GLN A 114 18.18 3.23 -17.98
C GLN A 114 17.36 3.12 -16.69
N VAL A 115 17.89 2.47 -15.65
CA VAL A 115 17.25 2.40 -14.34
C VAL A 115 17.05 3.79 -13.75
N GLU A 116 18.07 4.64 -13.78
CA GLU A 116 18.00 6.03 -13.31
C GLU A 116 16.94 6.85 -14.05
N GLN A 117 16.83 6.68 -15.38
CA GLN A 117 15.78 7.32 -16.16
C GLN A 117 14.39 6.84 -15.72
N GLY A 118 14.22 5.53 -15.49
CA GLY A 118 12.96 4.97 -14.99
C GLY A 118 12.57 5.49 -13.61
N LEU A 119 13.55 5.64 -12.70
CA LEU A 119 13.33 6.19 -11.36
C LEU A 119 12.83 7.65 -11.41
N LYS A 120 13.26 8.45 -12.39
CA LYS A 120 12.78 9.83 -12.57
C LYS A 120 11.33 9.91 -13.05
N SER A 121 10.84 8.88 -13.73
CA SER A 121 9.46 8.80 -14.24
C SER A 121 8.51 8.02 -13.33
N ILE A 122 8.96 7.59 -12.15
CA ILE A 122 8.17 6.71 -11.30
C ILE A 122 6.92 7.41 -10.76
N GLN A 123 5.85 6.66 -10.69
CA GLN A 123 4.57 7.09 -10.13
C GLN A 123 4.07 6.02 -9.16
N SER A 124 3.19 6.41 -8.24
CA SER A 124 2.50 5.44 -7.39
C SER A 124 1.69 4.47 -8.24
N VAL A 125 1.60 3.21 -7.81
CA VAL A 125 0.75 2.22 -8.48
C VAL A 125 -0.70 2.62 -8.27
N PRO A 126 -1.54 2.67 -9.32
CA PRO A 126 -2.92 3.12 -9.16
C PRO A 126 -3.67 2.31 -8.10
N GLY A 127 -4.24 2.98 -7.11
CA GLY A 127 -4.98 2.39 -6.00
C GLY A 127 -4.13 1.59 -4.99
N ARG A 128 -2.81 1.86 -4.92
CA ARG A 128 -1.87 1.25 -3.96
C ARG A 128 -0.93 2.32 -3.41
N MET A 129 -1.24 2.82 -2.21
CA MET A 129 -0.63 4.04 -1.66
C MET A 129 -0.52 5.17 -2.69
N GLU A 130 -1.57 5.35 -3.49
CA GLU A 130 -1.56 6.35 -4.55
C GLU A 130 -1.72 7.74 -3.95
N VAL A 131 -0.72 8.60 -4.16
CA VAL A 131 -0.69 9.94 -3.59
C VAL A 131 -1.34 10.93 -4.54
N ILE A 132 -2.30 11.70 -4.04
CA ILE A 132 -2.98 12.77 -4.76
C ILE A 132 -2.83 14.04 -3.92
N THR A 133 -2.14 15.05 -4.49
CA THR A 133 -1.81 16.29 -3.77
C THR A 133 -2.25 17.51 -4.57
N ALA A 134 -2.60 18.58 -3.86
CA ALA A 134 -2.86 19.89 -4.44
C ALA A 134 -2.32 20.98 -3.51
N LYS A 135 -1.87 22.10 -4.08
CA LYS A 135 -1.23 23.16 -3.32
C LYS A 135 -2.18 23.72 -2.26
N GLY A 136 -1.75 23.73 -1.00
CA GLY A 136 -2.51 24.27 0.12
C GLY A 136 -3.69 23.38 0.57
N GLN A 137 -3.71 22.12 0.14
CA GLN A 137 -4.71 21.11 0.50
C GLN A 137 -4.02 19.96 1.27
N PRO A 138 -4.77 19.17 2.06
CA PRO A 138 -4.25 17.94 2.66
C PRO A 138 -3.71 16.96 1.60
N VAL A 139 -2.79 16.09 2.01
CA VAL A 139 -2.36 14.96 1.18
C VAL A 139 -3.42 13.88 1.22
N VAL A 140 -3.86 13.37 0.07
CA VAL A 140 -4.77 12.22 -0.02
C VAL A 140 -3.98 11.00 -0.50
N VAL A 141 -4.11 9.89 0.23
CA VAL A 141 -3.50 8.59 -0.10
C VAL A 141 -4.61 7.58 -0.34
N VAL A 142 -4.64 6.92 -1.49
CA VAL A 142 -5.65 5.91 -1.85
C VAL A 142 -5.05 4.52 -1.81
N ASP A 143 -5.66 3.61 -1.05
CA ASP A 143 -5.21 2.23 -0.89
C ASP A 143 -6.35 1.20 -0.87
N TYR A 144 -6.03 -0.05 -1.21
CA TYR A 144 -6.97 -1.17 -1.29
C TYR A 144 -7.08 -1.99 -0.02
N ALA A 145 -6.47 -1.52 1.07
CA ALA A 145 -6.56 -2.15 2.37
C ALA A 145 -8.03 -2.37 2.82
N HIS A 146 -8.50 -3.60 2.69
CA HIS A 146 -9.88 -4.03 3.00
C HIS A 146 -9.92 -5.20 4.00
N THR A 147 -8.80 -5.50 4.65
CA THR A 147 -8.69 -6.48 5.75
C THR A 147 -8.08 -5.78 6.98
N PRO A 148 -8.25 -6.32 8.20
CA PRO A 148 -7.67 -5.75 9.41
C PRO A 148 -6.16 -5.51 9.29
N ASP A 149 -5.42 -6.56 8.90
CA ASP A 149 -3.96 -6.50 8.74
C ASP A 149 -3.51 -5.51 7.66
N ALA A 150 -4.21 -5.47 6.52
CA ALA A 150 -3.90 -4.52 5.45
C ALA A 150 -4.20 -3.08 5.88
N LEU A 151 -5.29 -2.83 6.61
CA LEU A 151 -5.64 -1.50 7.10
C LEU A 151 -4.63 -1.01 8.13
N LYS A 152 -4.24 -1.87 9.07
CA LYS A 152 -3.19 -1.58 10.03
C LYS A 152 -1.88 -1.23 9.32
N THR A 153 -1.45 -2.10 8.41
CA THR A 153 -0.22 -1.91 7.62
C THR A 153 -0.28 -0.60 6.83
N ALA A 154 -1.43 -0.27 6.24
CA ALA A 154 -1.61 0.97 5.49
C ALA A 154 -1.47 2.22 6.37
N ILE A 155 -2.16 2.23 7.51
CA ILE A 155 -2.07 3.34 8.47
C ILE A 155 -0.64 3.50 8.99
N GLU A 156 -0.01 2.41 9.42
CA GLU A 156 1.36 2.41 9.94
C GLU A 156 2.39 2.84 8.87
N ALA A 157 2.16 2.51 7.60
CA ALA A 157 3.03 2.92 6.51
C ALA A 157 2.93 4.42 6.20
N VAL A 158 1.74 5.00 6.29
CA VAL A 158 1.50 6.43 6.03
C VAL A 158 1.93 7.30 7.21
N ARG A 159 1.74 6.83 8.46
CA ARG A 159 1.97 7.61 9.68
C ARG A 159 3.31 8.36 9.75
N PRO A 160 4.47 7.78 9.37
CA PRO A 160 5.75 8.48 9.41
C PRO A 160 5.86 9.69 8.49
N GLN A 161 4.97 9.82 7.49
CA GLN A 161 4.94 10.93 6.52
C GLN A 161 3.91 12.01 6.89
N VAL A 162 3.13 11.80 7.94
CA VAL A 162 2.09 12.74 8.38
C VAL A 162 2.73 13.88 9.17
N GLN A 163 2.51 15.12 8.73
CA GLN A 163 2.98 16.32 9.45
C GLN A 163 1.95 16.84 10.46
N GLY A 164 0.67 16.82 10.10
CA GLY A 164 -0.46 17.17 10.95
C GLY A 164 -1.13 15.92 11.54
N ARG A 165 -2.40 15.72 11.20
CA ARG A 165 -3.23 14.61 11.68
C ARG A 165 -3.51 13.61 10.57
N LEU A 166 -3.65 12.35 10.94
CA LEU A 166 -4.05 11.27 10.05
C LEU A 166 -5.57 11.03 10.13
N TRP A 167 -6.23 11.20 9.00
CA TRP A 167 -7.62 10.83 8.78
C TRP A 167 -7.68 9.49 8.05
N THR A 168 -8.53 8.58 8.53
CA THR A 168 -8.83 7.33 7.83
C THR A 168 -10.29 7.29 7.41
N VAL A 169 -10.54 7.23 6.09
CA VAL A 169 -11.87 7.08 5.50
C VAL A 169 -11.99 5.67 4.95
N PHE A 170 -12.90 4.87 5.51
CA PHE A 170 -13.04 3.48 5.07
C PHE A 170 -14.44 2.92 5.30
N GLY A 171 -14.69 1.78 4.67
CA GLY A 171 -15.89 0.97 4.85
C GLY A 171 -15.54 -0.51 4.83
N CYS A 172 -16.57 -1.36 4.83
CA CYS A 172 -16.41 -2.81 4.65
C CYS A 172 -17.37 -3.30 3.57
N GLY A 173 -16.93 -4.25 2.75
CA GLY A 173 -17.82 -4.93 1.82
C GLY A 173 -18.89 -5.79 2.52
N GLY A 174 -20.13 -5.74 2.02
CA GLY A 174 -21.21 -6.67 2.40
C GLY A 174 -21.05 -8.04 1.74
N ASP A 175 -21.81 -9.04 2.17
CA ASP A 175 -21.76 -10.43 1.66
C ASP A 175 -20.34 -11.04 1.74
N ARG A 176 -19.65 -10.69 2.83
CA ARG A 176 -18.27 -11.07 3.14
C ARG A 176 -18.17 -11.35 4.64
N ASP A 177 -16.97 -11.75 5.06
CA ASP A 177 -16.67 -11.94 6.47
C ASP A 177 -17.05 -10.69 7.30
N LYS A 178 -17.96 -10.90 8.25
CA LYS A 178 -18.48 -9.88 9.16
C LYS A 178 -17.60 -9.70 10.40
N THR A 179 -16.84 -10.73 10.76
CA THR A 179 -16.04 -10.77 11.99
C THR A 179 -14.93 -9.73 11.96
N LYS A 180 -14.41 -9.40 10.77
CA LYS A 180 -13.41 -8.34 10.59
C LYS A 180 -13.92 -6.91 10.82
N ARG A 181 -15.23 -6.65 10.75
CA ARG A 181 -15.76 -5.26 10.74
C ARG A 181 -15.44 -4.50 12.03
N PRO A 182 -15.71 -5.05 13.23
CA PRO A 182 -15.36 -4.37 14.47
C PRO A 182 -13.84 -4.30 14.65
N GLU A 183 -13.09 -5.30 14.19
CA GLU A 183 -11.62 -5.30 14.26
C GLU A 183 -11.01 -4.16 13.42
N MET A 184 -11.47 -3.99 12.18
CA MET A 184 -11.06 -2.85 11.34
C MET A 184 -11.45 -1.51 11.99
N GLY A 185 -12.64 -1.42 12.61
CA GLY A 185 -13.05 -0.28 13.42
C GLY A 185 -12.06 0.04 14.54
N LYS A 186 -11.69 -0.97 15.32
CA LYS A 186 -10.71 -0.84 16.41
C LYS A 186 -9.35 -0.34 15.90
N ILE A 187 -8.86 -0.92 14.80
CA ILE A 187 -7.57 -0.55 14.21
C ILE A 187 -7.57 0.91 13.75
N ALA A 188 -8.62 1.34 13.04
CA ALA A 188 -8.74 2.72 12.61
C ALA A 188 -8.82 3.68 13.80
N ASN A 189 -9.61 3.32 14.83
CA ASN A 189 -9.75 4.09 16.07
C ASN A 189 -8.43 4.30 16.80
N ASP A 190 -7.62 3.24 16.89
CA ASP A 190 -6.40 3.25 17.70
C ASP A 190 -5.21 3.92 17.00
N LEU A 191 -5.19 3.92 15.66
CA LEU A 191 -4.03 4.32 14.87
C LEU A 191 -4.23 5.61 14.05
N SER A 192 -5.45 6.15 14.01
CA SER A 192 -5.78 7.40 13.30
C SER A 192 -6.21 8.47 14.28
N ASP A 193 -6.00 9.74 13.94
CA ASP A 193 -6.47 10.85 14.77
C ASP A 193 -7.95 11.14 14.52
N PHE A 194 -8.41 10.90 13.28
CA PHE A 194 -9.81 10.98 12.90
C PHE A 194 -10.22 9.80 12.01
N VAL A 195 -11.45 9.34 12.18
CA VAL A 195 -12.01 8.24 11.40
C VAL A 195 -13.34 8.65 10.81
N VAL A 196 -13.53 8.36 9.52
CA VAL A 196 -14.82 8.48 8.82
C VAL A 196 -15.24 7.10 8.34
N VAL A 197 -16.34 6.58 8.89
CA VAL A 197 -16.93 5.31 8.50
C VAL A 197 -17.98 5.57 7.42
N THR A 198 -17.80 4.93 6.26
CA THR A 198 -18.63 5.12 5.07
C THR A 198 -18.97 3.79 4.41
N ASP A 199 -19.81 3.84 3.37
CA ASP A 199 -20.05 2.68 2.52
C ASP A 199 -18.80 2.37 1.67
N ASP A 200 -18.54 1.07 1.52
CA ASP A 200 -17.63 0.52 0.51
C ASP A 200 -18.51 -0.17 -0.54
N ASN A 201 -18.48 -1.49 -0.66
CA ASN A 201 -19.34 -2.27 -1.53
C ASN A 201 -20.40 -3.00 -0.67
N PRO A 202 -21.54 -2.36 -0.30
CA PRO A 202 -22.55 -3.00 0.56
C PRO A 202 -23.18 -4.23 -0.10
N ARG A 203 -23.15 -4.35 -1.43
CA ARG A 203 -23.74 -5.47 -2.19
C ARG A 203 -25.22 -5.64 -1.80
N THR A 204 -25.64 -6.82 -1.35
CA THR A 204 -27.04 -7.08 -0.97
C THR A 204 -27.34 -6.78 0.49
N GLU A 205 -26.32 -6.49 1.30
CA GLU A 205 -26.49 -6.15 2.71
C GLU A 205 -27.00 -4.71 2.91
N ASN A 206 -27.70 -4.49 4.02
CA ASN A 206 -28.02 -3.14 4.47
C ASN A 206 -26.72 -2.41 4.87
N ALA A 207 -26.35 -1.38 4.10
CA ALA A 207 -25.17 -0.54 4.32
C ALA A 207 -25.08 0.02 5.75
N GLY A 208 -26.21 0.49 6.31
CA GLY A 208 -26.26 1.01 7.68
C GLY A 208 -25.90 -0.04 8.73
N SER A 209 -26.32 -1.29 8.55
CA SER A 209 -25.92 -2.39 9.43
C SER A 209 -24.42 -2.67 9.38
N ILE A 210 -23.80 -2.59 8.20
CA ILE A 210 -22.35 -2.75 8.05
C ILE A 210 -21.60 -1.65 8.82
N ARG A 211 -21.99 -0.39 8.64
CA ARG A 211 -21.37 0.74 9.36
C ARG A 211 -21.56 0.61 10.87
N LYS A 212 -22.74 0.20 11.33
CA LYS A 212 -23.00 -0.09 12.76
C LYS A 212 -22.07 -1.16 13.32
N ASP A 213 -21.75 -2.21 12.56
CA ASP A 213 -20.81 -3.23 13.02
C ASP A 213 -19.39 -2.67 13.19
N ILE A 214 -18.94 -1.81 12.29
CA ILE A 214 -17.62 -1.14 12.38
C ILE A 214 -17.59 -0.22 13.62
N LEU A 215 -18.65 0.59 13.80
CA LEU A 215 -18.75 1.58 14.88
C LEU A 215 -18.77 0.97 16.29
N LYS A 216 -19.05 -0.33 16.44
CA LYS A 216 -18.98 -1.04 17.75
C LYS A 216 -17.63 -0.85 18.46
N MET A 217 -16.54 -0.78 17.71
CA MET A 217 -15.17 -0.58 18.22
C MET A 217 -14.55 0.73 17.76
N CYS A 218 -15.36 1.63 17.18
CA CYS A 218 -14.94 2.97 16.75
C CYS A 218 -16.08 3.98 16.98
N PRO A 219 -16.58 4.12 18.23
CA PRO A 219 -17.82 4.84 18.51
C PRO A 219 -17.73 6.36 18.27
N ASN A 220 -16.52 6.92 18.22
CA ASN A 220 -16.28 8.34 18.01
C ASN A 220 -16.05 8.71 16.54
N ALA A 221 -16.11 7.74 15.61
CA ALA A 221 -15.98 8.03 14.19
C ALA A 221 -17.14 8.86 13.65
N LEU A 222 -16.86 9.66 12.63
CA LEU A 222 -17.90 10.31 11.84
C LEU A 222 -18.53 9.26 10.92
N GLU A 223 -19.85 9.06 11.01
CA GLU A 223 -20.59 8.20 10.09
C GLU A 223 -21.13 9.01 8.90
N CYS A 224 -20.79 8.60 7.68
CA CYS A 224 -21.36 9.17 6.45
C CYS A 224 -21.54 8.07 5.43
N GLY A 225 -22.78 7.66 5.13
CA GLY A 225 -23.02 6.51 4.24
C GLY A 225 -22.53 6.74 2.81
N ASP A 226 -22.79 7.91 2.24
CA ASP A 226 -22.34 8.26 0.89
C ASP A 226 -20.82 8.46 0.87
N ARG A 227 -20.11 7.61 0.11
CA ARG A 227 -18.65 7.60 0.04
C ARG A 227 -18.07 8.85 -0.59
N ALA A 228 -18.73 9.43 -1.59
CA ALA A 228 -18.29 10.68 -2.20
C ALA A 228 -18.36 11.83 -1.18
N LYS A 229 -19.45 11.88 -0.40
CA LYS A 229 -19.63 12.87 0.67
C LYS A 229 -18.70 12.62 1.86
N ALA A 230 -18.37 11.36 2.17
CA ALA A 230 -17.42 11.04 3.23
C ALA A 230 -16.01 11.56 2.90
N ILE A 231 -15.59 11.41 1.63
CA ILE A 231 -14.31 11.95 1.16
C ILE A 231 -14.33 13.49 1.20
N GLU A 232 -15.40 14.11 0.71
CA GLU A 232 -15.59 15.57 0.77
C GLU A 232 -15.58 16.09 2.22
N LEU A 233 -16.24 15.39 3.14
CA LEU A 233 -16.25 15.70 4.57
C LEU A 233 -14.84 15.65 5.15
N ALA A 234 -14.05 14.60 4.85
CA ALA A 234 -12.68 14.49 5.33
C ALA A 234 -11.80 15.62 4.77
N VAL A 235 -11.84 15.87 3.46
CA VAL A 235 -11.05 16.93 2.80
C VAL A 235 -11.42 18.32 3.32
N SER A 236 -12.71 18.61 3.53
CA SER A 236 -13.17 19.91 4.03
C SER A 236 -12.80 20.19 5.49
N LYS A 237 -12.56 19.15 6.29
CA LYS A 237 -12.22 19.27 7.72
C LYS A 237 -10.73 19.17 8.01
N ALA A 238 -9.98 18.50 7.13
CA ALA A 238 -8.56 18.32 7.27
C ALA A 238 -7.81 19.65 7.07
N SER A 239 -6.75 19.85 7.86
CA SER A 239 -5.78 20.93 7.62
C SER A 239 -4.94 20.64 6.38
N LYS A 240 -4.31 21.66 5.81
CA LYS A 240 -3.34 21.51 4.71
C LYS A 240 -2.14 20.60 5.05
N ASP A 241 -1.82 20.46 6.34
CA ASP A 241 -0.70 19.65 6.82
C ASP A 241 -1.15 18.22 7.22
N ASP A 242 -2.46 17.94 7.16
CA ASP A 242 -3.03 16.63 7.46
C ASP A 242 -2.90 15.68 6.25
N THR A 243 -3.00 14.39 6.54
CA THR A 243 -3.06 13.33 5.54
C THR A 243 -4.37 12.56 5.66
N ILE A 244 -5.01 12.26 4.53
CA ILE A 244 -6.25 11.49 4.45
C ILE A 244 -5.97 10.18 3.73
N LEU A 245 -6.09 9.06 4.44
CA LEU A 245 -6.05 7.71 3.88
C LEU A 245 -7.47 7.28 3.47
N LEU A 246 -7.68 7.07 2.17
CA LEU A 246 -8.87 6.44 1.60
C LEU A 246 -8.60 4.94 1.44
N ALA A 247 -9.17 4.13 2.32
CA ALA A 247 -8.94 2.68 2.33
C ALA A 247 -10.17 1.89 1.83
N GLY A 248 -9.89 0.73 1.22
CA GLY A 248 -10.88 -0.29 0.84
C GLY A 248 -10.94 -0.54 -0.66
N LYS A 249 -11.21 0.51 -1.45
CA LYS A 249 -11.52 0.35 -2.89
C LYS A 249 -10.31 0.44 -3.82
N GLY A 250 -9.25 1.16 -3.43
CA GLY A 250 -8.01 1.27 -4.20
C GLY A 250 -8.24 1.67 -5.67
N HIS A 251 -8.12 0.69 -6.59
CA HIS A 251 -8.23 0.91 -8.04
C HIS A 251 -9.62 0.61 -8.61
N GLU A 252 -10.58 0.22 -7.77
CA GLU A 252 -11.95 -0.03 -8.21
C GLU A 252 -12.63 1.24 -8.72
N SER A 253 -13.33 1.13 -9.85
CA SER A 253 -14.04 2.22 -10.52
C SER A 253 -15.57 2.09 -10.47
N GLY A 254 -16.08 1.21 -9.60
CA GLY A 254 -17.50 1.07 -9.32
C GLY A 254 -17.80 0.75 -7.87
N GLN A 255 -19.05 0.95 -7.45
CA GLN A 255 -19.55 0.64 -6.12
C GLN A 255 -20.77 -0.28 -6.22
N TYR A 256 -20.72 -1.43 -5.55
CA TYR A 256 -21.79 -2.43 -5.60
C TYR A 256 -22.88 -2.13 -4.57
N VAL A 257 -24.10 -1.86 -5.03
CA VAL A 257 -25.26 -1.55 -4.19
C VAL A 257 -26.50 -2.26 -4.72
N MET A 258 -27.09 -3.16 -3.93
CA MET A 258 -28.35 -3.87 -4.22
C MET A 258 -28.43 -4.51 -5.61
N GLY A 259 -27.33 -5.12 -6.06
CA GLY A 259 -27.25 -5.80 -7.36
C GLY A 259 -26.82 -4.91 -8.53
N GLU A 260 -26.66 -3.60 -8.31
CA GLU A 260 -26.17 -2.64 -9.30
C GLU A 260 -24.72 -2.22 -9.02
N VAL A 261 -24.01 -1.82 -10.08
CA VAL A 261 -22.69 -1.20 -10.00
C VAL A 261 -22.81 0.25 -10.44
N ILE A 262 -22.76 1.16 -9.47
CA ILE A 262 -22.72 2.60 -9.76
C ILE A 262 -21.28 3.01 -10.04
N LYS A 263 -21.08 3.93 -11.00
CA LYS A 263 -19.74 4.43 -11.32
C LYS A 263 -19.21 5.26 -10.15
N PHE A 264 -18.07 4.84 -9.59
CA PHE A 264 -17.45 5.53 -8.46
C PHE A 264 -15.98 5.12 -8.34
N ASP A 265 -15.08 6.09 -8.22
CA ASP A 265 -13.64 5.88 -8.05
C ASP A 265 -13.13 6.88 -7.00
N ASP A 266 -12.48 6.36 -5.94
CA ASP A 266 -11.93 7.20 -4.85
C ASP A 266 -10.94 8.24 -5.39
N ARG A 267 -10.17 7.88 -6.41
CA ARG A 267 -9.11 8.71 -6.98
C ARG A 267 -9.70 9.85 -7.80
N ASP A 268 -10.71 9.54 -8.63
CA ASP A 268 -11.40 10.56 -9.41
C ASP A 268 -12.14 11.53 -8.49
N GLN A 269 -12.77 11.01 -7.43
CA GLN A 269 -13.45 11.84 -6.43
C GLN A 269 -12.46 12.73 -5.67
N ALA A 270 -11.32 12.19 -5.23
CA ALA A 270 -10.27 12.97 -4.58
C ALA A 270 -9.70 14.06 -5.52
N ARG A 271 -9.35 13.72 -6.77
CA ARG A 271 -8.86 14.70 -7.76
C ARG A 271 -9.87 15.82 -7.99
N LYS A 272 -11.15 15.47 -8.17
CA LYS A 272 -12.23 16.44 -8.36
C LYS A 272 -12.34 17.41 -7.19
N ILE A 273 -12.33 16.92 -5.95
CA ILE A 273 -12.43 17.77 -4.74
C ILE A 273 -11.19 18.67 -4.61
N LEU A 274 -10.01 18.15 -4.92
CA LEU A 274 -8.73 18.87 -4.83
C LEU A 274 -8.49 19.81 -6.02
N GLY A 275 -9.39 19.85 -7.02
CA GLY A 275 -9.26 20.71 -8.21
C GLY A 275 -8.15 20.28 -9.18
N LYS A 276 -7.93 18.97 -9.32
CA LYS A 276 -6.93 18.34 -10.21
C LYS A 276 -7.53 17.71 -11.45
#